data_AF-A0A3B9ZCP7-F1
#
_entry.id   AF-A0A3B9ZCP7-F1
#
_cell.length_a   1.000
_cell.length_b   1.000
_cell.length_c   1.000
_cell.angle_alpha   90.00
_cell.angle_beta   90.00
_cell.angle_gamma   90.00
#
_symmetry.space_group_name_H-M   'P 1'
#
loop_
_entity.id
_entity.type
_entity.pdbx_description
1 polymer ?
#
loop_
_entity_poly.entity_id
_entity_poly.type
_entity_poly.pdbx_seq_one_letter_code
_entity_poly.pdbx_strand_id
1 'polypeptide(L)'
;MEKLLKAIISHRTEKIPLPTHNFKILLDQAELKDIPEDRKKFLFGLMPHYIGTRYPEDIAKLYKQYTKAFAMRLYKETYEVFKWLEAYLK
;
A
#
# COMPACT_ATOMS: atom_id res chain seq x y z
N MET A 1 -0.64 4.28 2.58
CA MET A 1 -1.25 2.94 2.40
C MET A 1 -1.05 2.05 3.61
N GLU A 2 0.17 1.67 3.99
CA GLU A 2 0.41 0.77 5.14
C GLU A 2 -0.31 1.20 6.43
N LYS A 3 -0.13 2.45 6.85
CA LYS A 3 -0.78 2.98 8.06
C LYS A 3 -2.31 2.92 7.97
N LEU A 4 -2.87 3.14 6.79
CA LEU A 4 -4.32 3.04 6.56
C LEU A 4 -4.79 1.59 6.72
N LEU A 5 -4.09 0.61 6.14
CA LEU A 5 -4.40 -0.80 6.32
C LEU A 5 -4.33 -1.21 7.79
N LYS A 6 -3.30 -0.76 8.50
CA LYS A 6 -3.16 -0.98 9.95
C LYS A 6 -4.31 -0.34 10.73
N ALA A 7 -4.73 0.87 10.38
CA ALA A 7 -5.89 1.50 10.99
C ALA A 7 -7.18 0.71 10.73
N ILE A 8 -7.40 0.21 9.50
CA ILE A 8 -8.57 -0.62 9.15
C ILE A 8 -8.59 -1.90 9.98
N ILE A 9 -7.46 -2.59 10.13
CA ILE A 9 -7.36 -3.78 10.98
C ILE A 9 -7.79 -3.45 12.41
N SER A 10 -7.21 -2.41 13.02
CA SER A 10 -7.56 -2.01 14.38
C SER A 10 -9.03 -1.61 14.53
N HIS A 11 -9.59 -0.89 13.55
CA HIS A 11 -10.97 -0.43 13.59
C HIS A 11 -11.98 -1.57 13.41
N ARG A 12 -11.74 -2.48 12.47
CA ARG A 12 -12.70 -3.53 12.10
C ARG A 12 -12.60 -4.79 12.93
N THR A 13 -11.41 -5.12 13.43
CA THR A 13 -11.17 -6.41 14.10
C THR A 13 -10.85 -6.25 15.59
N GLU A 14 -10.65 -5.01 16.07
CA GLU A 14 -10.14 -4.71 17.43
C GLU A 14 -8.79 -5.38 17.76
N LYS A 15 -8.12 -5.96 16.76
CA LYS A 15 -6.80 -6.60 16.92
C LYS A 15 -5.67 -5.60 16.68
N ILE A 16 -4.52 -5.90 17.29
CA ILE A 16 -3.27 -5.20 16.99
C ILE A 16 -2.78 -5.63 15.60
N PRO A 17 -2.51 -4.70 14.67
CA PRO A 17 -1.97 -5.04 13.35
C PRO A 17 -0.60 -5.69 13.47
N LEU A 18 -0.33 -6.70 12.64
CA LEU A 18 0.96 -7.37 12.62
C LEU A 18 2.09 -6.36 12.29
N PRO A 19 3.29 -6.50 12.89
CA PRO A 19 4.43 -5.61 12.66
C PRO A 19 5.11 -5.93 11.32
N THR A 20 4.36 -5.81 10.23
CA THR A 20 4.81 -6.10 8.86
C THR A 20 4.51 -4.93 7.93
N HIS A 21 5.30 -4.84 6.86
CA HIS A 21 5.09 -3.93 5.72
C HIS A 21 4.42 -4.65 4.54
N ASN A 22 4.17 -5.96 4.67
CA ASN A 22 3.60 -6.76 3.59
C ASN A 22 2.08 -6.53 3.48
N PHE A 23 1.65 -5.90 2.39
CA PHE A 23 0.24 -5.55 2.20
C PHE A 23 -0.66 -6.76 2.02
N LYS A 24 -0.14 -7.89 1.52
CA LYS A 24 -0.93 -9.14 1.44
C LYS A 24 -1.32 -9.62 2.83
N ILE A 25 -0.35 -9.69 3.74
CA ILE A 25 -0.57 -10.10 5.14
C ILE A 25 -1.52 -9.13 5.85
N LEU A 26 -1.35 -7.82 5.64
CA LEU A 26 -2.24 -6.81 6.24
C LEU A 26 -3.66 -6.90 5.69
N LEU A 27 -3.84 -7.14 4.38
CA LEU A 27 -5.17 -7.32 3.80
C LEU A 27 -5.87 -8.58 4.31
N ASP A 28 -5.13 -9.69 4.43
CA ASP A 28 -5.66 -10.94 4.99
C ASP A 28 -6.10 -10.72 6.45
N GLN A 29 -5.29 -10.01 7.25
CA GLN A 29 -5.63 -9.67 8.64
C GLN A 29 -6.83 -8.70 8.74
N ALA A 30 -7.02 -7.82 7.76
CA ALA A 30 -8.10 -6.84 7.78
C ALA A 30 -9.49 -7.46 7.52
N GLU A 31 -9.56 -8.76 7.22
CA GLU A 31 -10.79 -9.52 6.97
C GLU A 31 -11.71 -8.85 5.92
N LEU A 32 -11.11 -8.10 4.99
CA LEU A 32 -11.80 -7.40 3.91
C LEU A 32 -12.21 -8.42 2.84
N LYS A 33 -13.49 -8.79 2.85
CA LYS A 33 -14.11 -9.57 1.78
C LYS A 33 -14.36 -8.67 0.57
N ASP A 34 -14.18 -9.23 -0.63
CA ASP A 34 -14.57 -8.60 -1.90
C ASP A 34 -13.75 -7.39 -2.38
N ILE A 35 -12.44 -7.40 -2.12
CA ILE A 35 -11.53 -6.43 -2.76
C ILE A 35 -11.40 -6.76 -4.26
N PRO A 36 -11.66 -5.80 -5.16
CA PRO A 36 -11.43 -5.97 -6.60
C PRO A 36 -9.99 -6.36 -6.92
N GLU A 37 -9.80 -7.29 -7.86
CA GLU A 37 -8.49 -7.87 -8.17
C GLU A 37 -7.49 -6.83 -8.72
N ASP A 38 -7.97 -5.85 -9.49
CA ASP A 38 -7.20 -4.70 -9.96
C ASP A 38 -6.65 -3.86 -8.80
N ARG A 39 -7.47 -3.63 -7.76
CA ARG A 39 -7.06 -2.90 -6.56
C ARG A 39 -6.03 -3.68 -5.74
N LYS A 40 -6.18 -5.02 -5.64
CA LYS A 40 -5.16 -5.88 -5.00
C LYS A 40 -3.84 -5.80 -5.76
N LYS A 41 -3.87 -5.99 -7.08
CA LYS A 41 -2.68 -5.93 -7.94
C LYS A 41 -1.97 -4.58 -7.82
N PHE A 42 -2.72 -3.48 -7.84
CA PHE A 42 -2.16 -2.16 -7.65
C PHE A 42 -1.50 -2.00 -6.28
N LEU A 43 -2.20 -2.37 -5.19
CA LEU A 43 -1.64 -2.31 -3.83
C LEU A 43 -0.33 -3.08 -3.71
N PHE A 44 -0.29 -4.32 -4.22
CA PHE A 44 0.93 -5.13 -4.18
C PHE A 44 2.03 -4.56 -5.07
N GLY A 45 1.67 -3.92 -6.18
CA GLY A 45 2.57 -3.15 -7.03
C GLY A 45 3.22 -1.95 -6.33
N LEU A 46 2.66 -1.45 -5.22
CA LEU A 46 3.28 -0.40 -4.42
C LEU A 46 4.42 -0.89 -3.53
N MET A 47 4.45 -2.19 -3.19
CA MET A 47 5.42 -2.74 -2.24
C MET A 47 6.88 -2.58 -2.67
N PRO A 48 7.28 -2.76 -3.94
CA PRO A 48 8.66 -2.54 -4.38
C PRO A 48 9.16 -1.09 -4.23
N HIS A 49 8.25 -0.11 -4.12
CA HIS A 49 8.60 1.29 -3.87
C HIS A 49 8.97 1.56 -2.41
N TYR A 50 8.70 0.60 -1.51
CA TYR A 50 9.24 0.59 -0.16
C TYR A 50 10.66 0.00 -0.19
N ILE A 51 11.61 0.79 -0.65
CA ILE A 51 13.03 0.45 -0.52
C ILE A 51 13.50 0.98 0.83
N GLY A 52 13.76 0.06 1.76
CA GLY A 52 14.66 0.35 2.87
C GLY A 52 16.00 0.77 2.27
N THR A 53 16.53 1.91 2.69
CA THR A 53 17.67 2.63 2.10
C THR A 53 19.03 1.90 2.19
N ARG A 54 19.03 0.56 2.21
CA ARG A 54 20.17 -0.28 2.54
C ARG A 54 21.14 -0.50 1.36
N TYR A 55 20.69 -0.32 0.12
CA TYR A 55 21.52 -0.50 -1.08
C TYR A 55 21.47 0.74 -2.00
N PRO A 56 22.48 1.61 -1.94
CA PRO A 56 22.55 2.84 -2.75
C PRO A 56 22.41 2.60 -4.26
N GLU A 57 22.92 1.48 -4.77
CA GLU A 57 22.80 1.07 -6.18
C GLU A 57 21.35 0.83 -6.63
N ASP A 58 20.52 0.22 -5.77
CA ASP A 58 19.11 -0.04 -6.05
C ASP A 58 18.30 1.25 -6.00
N ILE A 59 18.65 2.14 -5.07
CA ILE A 59 18.10 3.50 -5.00
C ILE A 59 18.40 4.25 -6.29
N ALA A 60 19.65 4.24 -6.77
CA ALA A 60 20.05 4.93 -8.00
C ALA A 60 19.32 4.40 -9.24
N LYS A 61 19.09 3.09 -9.33
CA LYS A 61 18.30 2.48 -10.41
C LYS A 61 16.83 2.89 -10.33
N LEU A 62 16.23 2.89 -9.14
CA LEU A 62 14.87 3.37 -8.95
C LEU A 62 14.76 4.84 -9.31
N TYR A 63 15.61 5.72 -8.82
CA TYR A 63 15.54 7.17 -9.09
C TYR A 63 15.41 7.51 -10.58
N LYS A 64 16.08 6.76 -11.47
CA LYS A 64 15.97 6.93 -12.92
C LYS A 64 14.55 6.65 -13.48
N GLN A 65 13.77 5.83 -12.79
CA GLN A 65 12.39 5.47 -13.15
C GLN A 65 11.37 6.47 -12.59
N TYR A 66 11.68 7.22 -11.52
CA TYR A 66 10.77 8.20 -10.90
C TYR A 66 10.82 9.56 -11.60
N THR A 67 10.38 9.58 -12.85
CA THR A 67 10.09 10.85 -13.53
C THR A 67 8.92 11.56 -12.85
N LYS A 68 8.82 12.89 -13.00
CA LYS A 68 7.66 13.67 -12.53
C LYS A 68 6.33 13.09 -13.03
N ALA A 69 6.30 12.66 -14.29
CA ALA A 69 5.11 12.07 -14.91
C ALA A 69 4.72 10.74 -14.25
N PHE A 70 5.70 9.86 -14.00
CA PHE A 70 5.49 8.60 -13.30
C PHE A 70 5.01 8.84 -11.86
N ALA A 71 5.70 9.69 -11.10
CA ALA A 71 5.34 10.00 -9.72
C ALA A 71 3.94 10.61 -9.60
N MET A 72 3.55 11.49 -10.53
CA MET A 72 2.21 12.07 -10.56
C MET A 72 1.14 11.03 -10.85
N ARG A 73 1.40 10.10 -11.78
CA ARG A 73 0.49 8.99 -12.08
C ARG A 73 0.33 8.07 -10.88
N LEU A 74 1.46 7.63 -10.31
CA LEU A 74 1.49 6.77 -9.13
C LEU A 74 0.76 7.42 -7.95
N TYR A 75 0.95 8.72 -7.72
CA TYR A 75 0.25 9.47 -6.70
C TYR A 75 -1.27 9.46 -6.90
N LYS A 76 -1.75 9.77 -8.11
CA LYS A 76 -3.18 9.79 -8.43
C LYS A 76 -3.82 8.42 -8.22
N GLU A 77 -3.23 7.37 -8.79
CA GLU A 77 -3.73 6.00 -8.65
C GLU A 77 -3.71 5.56 -7.18
N THR A 78 -2.64 5.90 -6.44
CA THR A 78 -2.55 5.63 -4.99
C THR A 78 -3.65 6.35 -4.22
N TYR A 79 -3.94 7.61 -4.57
CA TYR A 79 -4.96 8.40 -3.91
C TYR A 79 -6.37 7.84 -4.15
N GLU A 80 -6.67 7.36 -5.36
CA GLU A 80 -7.94 6.68 -5.63
C GLU A 80 -8.12 5.42 -4.77
N VAL A 81 -7.08 4.57 -4.69
CA VAL A 81 -7.13 3.37 -3.84
C VAL A 81 -7.19 3.75 -2.36
N PHE A 82 -6.52 4.82 -1.95
CA PHE A 82 -6.61 5.35 -0.58
C PHE A 82 -8.05 5.74 -0.23
N LYS A 83 -8.72 6.51 -1.08
CA LYS A 83 -10.11 6.94 -0.86
C LYS A 83 -11.08 5.77 -0.82
N TRP A 84 -10.86 4.76 -1.67
CA TRP A 84 -11.65 3.53 -1.64
C TRP A 84 -11.42 2.74 -0.34
N LEU A 85 -10.17 2.58 0.12
CA LEU A 85 -9.87 1.91 1.40
C LEU A 85 -10.38 2.68 2.63
N GLU A 86 -10.32 4.00 2.60
CA GLU A 86 -10.80 4.87 3.68
C GLU A 86 -12.30 4.67 3.96
N ALA A 87 -13.07 4.22 2.97
CA ALA A 87 -14.48 3.89 3.16
C ALA A 87 -14.72 2.76 4.17
N TYR A 88 -13.71 1.91 4.46
CA TYR A 88 -13.79 0.85 5.47
C TYR A 88 -13.52 1.35 6.91
N LEU A 89 -13.27 2.64 7.10
CA LEU A 89 -13.13 3.30 8.42
C LEU A 89 -14.37 4.12 8.82
N LYS A 90 -15.42 4.08 8.00
CA LYS A 90 -16.70 4.73 8.27
C LYS A 90 -17.72 3.67 8.64
#